data_AF-A0A419RWB8-F1
#
_entry.id   AF-A0A419RWB8-F1
#
_cell.length_a   1.000
_cell.length_b   1.000
_cell.length_c   1.000
_cell.angle_alpha   90.00
_cell.angle_beta   90.00
_cell.angle_gamma   90.00
#
_symmetry.space_group_name_H-M   'P 1'
#
loop_
_entity.id
_entity.type
_entity.pdbx_description
1 polymer ?
#
loop_
_entity_poly.entity_id
_entity_poly.type
_entity_poly.pdbx_seq_one_letter_code
_entity_poly.pdbx_strand_id
1 'polypeptide(L)'
;MRIASLALLASCLAPSAAAQDMPAPGIWTNMEDHYFAEEEGREQADWVSYEIAENGRWREVDAFGEPLGDWRPDSIPGLSRRDEDGWQIGQSELRRARPFQCWISIRKFAGNPDGSEAWTFQRGLSVFDQGGRIFVSGDGEAPDVTLRMRNVTWARGSSNRPSLVLYMHRDDPERAESYSWTSPDAALIGINLRWVQASCAPVGDR
;
A
#
# COMPACT_ATOMS: atom_id res chain seq x y z
N MET A 1 -69.32 -18.95 17.31
CA MET A 1 -68.21 -18.41 18.13
C MET A 1 -66.91 -19.09 17.73
N ARG A 2 -66.05 -18.39 16.97
CA ARG A 2 -64.63 -18.73 16.82
C ARG A 2 -63.86 -17.42 16.84
N ILE A 3 -63.09 -17.24 17.91
CA ILE A 3 -62.22 -16.09 18.13
C ILE A 3 -60.94 -16.36 17.34
N ALA A 4 -60.64 -15.54 16.35
CA ALA A 4 -59.38 -15.58 15.62
C ALA A 4 -58.40 -14.63 16.30
N SER A 5 -57.35 -15.19 16.89
CA SER A 5 -56.26 -14.47 17.55
C SER A 5 -55.45 -13.67 16.54
N LEU A 6 -55.35 -12.34 16.75
CA LEU A 6 -54.36 -11.50 16.10
C LEU A 6 -52.98 -11.82 16.69
N ALA A 7 -52.05 -12.31 15.87
CA ALA A 7 -50.63 -12.35 16.20
C ALA A 7 -49.99 -11.01 15.79
N LEU A 8 -49.52 -10.23 16.77
CA LEU A 8 -48.67 -9.07 16.53
C LEU A 8 -47.28 -9.56 16.10
N LEU A 9 -46.93 -9.34 14.84
CA LEU A 9 -45.55 -9.45 14.35
C LEU A 9 -44.80 -8.17 14.76
N ALA A 10 -44.04 -8.26 15.86
CA ALA A 10 -43.05 -7.25 16.22
C ALA A 10 -41.93 -7.29 15.18
N SER A 11 -41.93 -6.32 14.25
CA SER A 11 -40.85 -6.12 13.31
C SER A 11 -39.68 -5.48 14.02
N CYS A 12 -38.68 -6.27 14.40
CA CYS A 12 -37.38 -5.78 14.82
C CYS A 12 -36.67 -5.19 13.59
N LEU A 13 -36.92 -3.90 13.31
CA LEU A 13 -36.06 -3.14 12.40
C LEU A 13 -34.70 -3.02 13.09
N ALA A 14 -33.74 -3.83 12.66
CA ALA A 14 -32.34 -3.59 12.99
C ALA A 14 -32.00 -2.17 12.52
N PRO A 15 -31.36 -1.33 13.35
CA PRO A 15 -30.91 -0.04 12.89
C PRO A 15 -29.95 -0.31 11.73
N SER A 16 -30.35 0.11 10.53
CA SER A 16 -29.44 0.26 9.40
C SER A 16 -28.32 1.16 9.90
N ALA A 17 -27.13 0.58 10.12
CA ALA A 17 -25.94 1.34 10.42
C ALA A 17 -25.88 2.46 9.38
N ALA A 18 -26.03 3.71 9.83
CA ALA A 18 -25.72 4.84 8.99
C ALA A 18 -24.32 4.55 8.45
N ALA A 19 -24.18 4.44 7.13
CA ALA A 19 -22.88 4.22 6.52
C ALA A 19 -21.97 5.32 7.08
N GLN A 20 -20.99 4.94 7.91
CA GLN A 20 -20.03 5.90 8.43
C GLN A 20 -19.39 6.58 7.21
N ASP A 21 -19.30 7.91 7.25
CA ASP A 21 -18.64 8.67 6.19
C ASP A 21 -17.15 8.34 6.25
N MET A 22 -16.78 7.30 5.50
CA MET A 22 -15.48 6.64 5.53
C MET A 22 -15.00 6.40 4.10
N PRO A 23 -13.68 6.38 3.87
CA PRO A 23 -13.13 6.01 2.58
C PRO A 23 -13.53 4.59 2.18
N ALA A 24 -13.54 4.34 0.87
CA ALA A 24 -13.82 3.01 0.34
C ALA A 24 -12.81 1.97 0.90
N PRO A 25 -13.20 0.69 1.01
CA PRO A 25 -12.33 -0.35 1.57
C PRO A 25 -10.96 -0.45 0.89
N GLY A 26 -9.92 -0.78 1.65
CA GLY A 26 -8.53 -0.91 1.18
C GLY A 26 -7.56 -0.08 2.00
N ILE A 27 -6.31 0.01 1.51
CA ILE A 27 -5.24 0.77 2.17
C ILE A 27 -5.28 2.22 1.68
N TRP A 28 -5.21 3.16 2.61
CA TRP A 28 -5.13 4.61 2.35
C TRP A 28 -3.93 5.20 3.08
N THR A 29 -3.10 5.98 2.39
CA THR A 29 -1.91 6.60 2.99
C THR A 29 -1.76 8.05 2.57
N ASN A 30 -1.00 8.83 3.33
CA ASN A 30 -0.56 10.17 2.92
C ASN A 30 0.83 10.22 2.28
N MET A 31 1.34 9.10 1.75
CA MET A 31 2.74 8.94 1.32
C MET A 31 3.26 10.10 0.44
N GLU A 32 2.54 10.50 -0.60
CA GLU A 32 3.02 11.54 -1.51
C GLU A 32 2.97 12.94 -0.87
N ASP A 33 1.94 13.21 -0.06
CA ASP A 33 1.85 14.49 0.67
C ASP A 33 2.93 14.60 1.75
N HIS A 34 3.19 13.51 2.47
CA HIS A 34 4.29 13.40 3.43
C HIS A 34 5.65 13.60 2.75
N TYR A 35 5.88 12.96 1.59
CA TYR A 35 7.18 13.00 0.92
C TYR A 35 7.50 14.37 0.30
N PHE A 36 6.49 15.07 -0.24
CA PHE A 36 6.70 16.33 -0.94
C PHE A 36 6.42 17.58 -0.10
N ALA A 37 6.05 17.44 1.18
CA ALA A 37 5.72 18.57 2.04
C ALA A 37 6.80 19.66 2.04
N GLU A 38 8.07 19.29 2.26
CA GLU A 38 9.17 20.25 2.31
C GLU A 38 9.43 20.93 0.95
N GLU A 39 9.33 20.18 -0.16
CA GLU A 39 9.46 20.73 -1.52
C GLU A 39 8.36 21.76 -1.82
N GLU A 40 7.19 21.58 -1.22
CA GLU A 40 6.06 22.52 -1.30
C GLU A 40 6.10 23.65 -0.25
N GLY A 41 7.14 23.70 0.60
CA GLY A 41 7.26 24.69 1.67
C GLY A 41 6.26 24.49 2.81
N ARG A 42 5.74 23.27 2.97
CA ARG A 42 4.86 22.86 4.07
C ARG A 42 5.64 22.11 5.14
N GLU A 43 5.12 22.11 6.36
CA GLU A 43 5.58 21.20 7.40
C GLU A 43 5.22 19.75 7.02
N GLN A 44 6.17 18.84 7.19
CA GLN A 44 5.94 17.43 6.94
C GLN A 44 5.03 16.85 8.01
N ALA A 45 3.81 16.46 7.62
CA ALA A 45 2.92 15.71 8.49
C ALA A 45 3.48 14.32 8.79
N ASP A 46 3.12 13.74 9.93
CA ASP A 46 3.44 12.35 10.23
C ASP A 46 2.90 11.43 9.13
N TRP A 47 3.67 10.41 8.77
CA TRP A 47 3.21 9.41 7.84
C TRP A 47 2.12 8.55 8.48
N VAL A 48 1.02 8.36 7.77
CA VAL A 48 -0.11 7.54 8.20
C VAL A 48 -0.51 6.56 7.11
N SER A 49 -0.95 5.38 7.54
CA SER A 49 -1.52 4.36 6.67
C SER A 49 -2.62 3.60 7.42
N TYR A 50 -3.79 3.53 6.78
CA TYR A 50 -4.97 2.87 7.33
C TYR A 50 -5.44 1.78 6.38
N GLU A 51 -5.80 0.63 6.93
CA GLU A 51 -6.58 -0.38 6.23
C GLU A 51 -8.05 -0.24 6.64
N ILE A 52 -8.95 -0.18 5.66
CA ILE A 52 -10.40 -0.05 5.86
C ILE A 52 -11.08 -1.30 5.31
N ALA A 53 -11.88 -1.96 6.14
CA ALA A 53 -12.65 -3.14 5.78
C ALA A 53 -13.98 -2.78 5.10
N GLU A 54 -14.59 -3.76 4.44
CA GLU A 54 -15.92 -3.63 3.79
C GLU A 54 -17.02 -3.15 4.73
N ASN A 55 -16.91 -3.47 6.02
CA ASN A 55 -17.86 -3.08 7.03
C ASN A 55 -17.54 -1.73 7.71
N GLY A 56 -16.61 -0.95 7.15
CA GLY A 56 -16.24 0.38 7.65
C GLY A 56 -15.31 0.38 8.86
N ARG A 57 -15.02 -0.78 9.46
CA ARG A 57 -13.97 -0.87 10.48
C ARG A 57 -12.62 -0.57 9.86
N TRP A 58 -11.71 -0.01 10.65
CA TRP A 58 -10.38 0.35 10.18
C TRP A 58 -9.30 -0.05 11.18
N ARG A 59 -8.05 -0.09 10.74
CA ARG A 59 -6.87 -0.22 11.61
C ARG A 59 -5.68 0.49 10.98
N GLU A 60 -4.68 0.82 11.80
CA GLU A 60 -3.40 1.30 11.31
C GLU A 60 -2.58 0.12 10.77
N VAL A 61 -1.83 0.37 9.70
CA VAL A 61 -0.88 -0.60 9.14
C VAL A 61 0.46 0.07 8.89
N ASP A 62 1.54 -0.69 8.99
CA ASP A 62 2.89 -0.18 8.71
C ASP A 62 3.19 -0.12 7.21
N ALA A 63 4.44 0.25 6.87
CA ALA A 63 4.89 0.33 5.48
C ALA A 63 4.95 -1.04 4.78
N PHE A 64 4.90 -2.16 5.51
CA PHE A 64 4.84 -3.52 4.97
C PHE A 64 3.39 -4.03 4.84
N GLY A 65 2.41 -3.24 5.29
CA GLY A 65 1.00 -3.63 5.33
C GLY A 65 0.66 -4.48 6.54
N GLU A 66 1.55 -4.59 7.52
CA GLU A 66 1.32 -5.34 8.74
C GLU A 66 0.45 -4.53 9.72
N PRO A 67 -0.51 -5.16 10.41
CA PRO A 67 -1.40 -4.47 11.34
C PRO A 67 -0.64 -3.92 12.55
N LEU A 68 -0.85 -2.64 12.86
CA LEU A 68 -0.31 -2.00 14.07
C LEU A 68 -1.29 -2.03 15.26
N GLY A 69 -2.48 -2.58 15.06
CA GLY A 69 -3.48 -2.73 16.10
C GLY A 69 -4.75 -3.45 15.64
N ASP A 70 -5.69 -3.56 16.57
CA ASP A 70 -6.99 -4.19 16.32
C ASP A 70 -7.91 -3.32 15.46
N TRP A 71 -8.89 -3.96 14.84
CA TRP A 71 -9.95 -3.29 14.09
C TRP A 71 -10.80 -2.40 15.00
N ARG A 72 -10.92 -1.13 14.61
CA ARG A 72 -11.66 -0.07 15.31
C ARG A 72 -12.99 0.21 14.58
N PRO A 73 -14.12 0.30 15.32
CA PRO A 73 -15.44 0.56 14.74
C PRO A 73 -15.81 2.05 14.73
N ASP A 74 -15.05 2.91 15.38
CA ASP A 74 -15.23 4.36 15.43
C ASP A 74 -14.64 5.05 14.20
N SER A 75 -14.78 6.38 14.09
CA SER A 75 -14.20 7.16 13.00
C SER A 75 -12.68 7.27 13.14
N ILE A 76 -11.95 7.30 12.01
CA ILE A 76 -10.52 7.64 12.02
C ILE A 76 -10.34 9.07 12.57
N PRO A 77 -9.53 9.27 13.63
CA PRO A 77 -9.32 10.60 14.20
C PRO A 77 -8.76 11.59 13.18
N GLY A 78 -9.36 12.79 13.10
CA GLY A 78 -8.92 13.86 12.19
C GLY A 78 -9.27 13.64 10.72
N LEU A 79 -9.95 12.54 10.39
CA LEU A 79 -10.40 12.25 9.03
C LEU A 79 -11.49 13.23 8.60
N SER A 80 -11.32 13.80 7.42
CA SER A 80 -12.30 14.68 6.79
C SER A 80 -12.28 14.52 5.27
N ARG A 81 -13.37 14.95 4.62
CA ARG A 81 -13.42 15.07 3.17
C ARG A 81 -12.58 16.27 2.71
N ARG A 82 -11.79 16.09 1.65
CA ARG A 82 -10.96 17.14 1.04
C ARG A 82 -11.69 17.86 -0.09
N ASP A 83 -12.41 17.10 -0.91
CA ASP A 83 -13.24 17.55 -2.05
C ASP A 83 -14.38 16.51 -2.25
N GLU A 84 -15.06 16.48 -3.40
CA GLU A 84 -16.19 15.55 -3.67
C GLU A 84 -15.83 14.07 -3.40
N ASP A 85 -14.62 13.64 -3.79
CA ASP A 85 -14.17 12.24 -3.70
C ASP A 85 -12.85 12.04 -2.92
N GLY A 86 -12.31 13.11 -2.32
CA GLY A 86 -11.01 13.10 -1.65
C GLY A 86 -11.09 12.95 -0.12
N TRP A 87 -10.07 12.34 0.47
CA TRP A 87 -9.93 12.19 1.93
C TRP A 87 -8.65 12.85 2.42
N GLN A 88 -8.66 13.30 3.67
CA GLN A 88 -7.49 13.88 4.32
C GLN A 88 -7.49 13.66 5.84
N ILE A 89 -6.30 13.72 6.43
CA ILE A 89 -6.08 13.83 7.88
C ILE A 89 -5.44 15.18 8.14
N GLY A 90 -6.12 16.05 8.90
CA GLY A 90 -5.66 17.43 9.08
C GLY A 90 -5.63 18.18 7.74
N GLN A 91 -4.42 18.45 7.21
CA GLN A 91 -4.21 19.05 5.88
C GLN A 91 -3.57 18.09 4.87
N SER A 92 -3.35 16.84 5.27
CA SER A 92 -2.60 15.86 4.50
C SER A 92 -3.53 14.95 3.70
N GLU A 93 -3.39 14.96 2.38
CA GLU A 93 -4.20 14.15 1.47
C GLU A 93 -3.97 12.66 1.71
N LEU A 94 -5.07 11.89 1.81
CA LEU A 94 -5.04 10.44 1.77
C LEU A 94 -5.36 9.94 0.36
N ARG A 95 -4.56 8.98 -0.09
CA ARG A 95 -4.73 8.32 -1.38
C ARG A 95 -4.90 6.83 -1.19
N ARG A 96 -5.87 6.27 -1.92
CA ARG A 96 -6.10 4.83 -1.95
C ARG A 96 -4.95 4.14 -2.68
N ALA A 97 -4.34 3.18 -2.02
CA ALA A 97 -3.31 2.34 -2.61
C ALA A 97 -3.93 1.24 -3.46
N ARG A 98 -3.27 0.92 -4.57
CA ARG A 98 -3.58 -0.25 -5.38
C ARG A 98 -2.71 -1.43 -4.91
N PRO A 99 -3.29 -2.63 -4.78
CA PRO A 99 -2.54 -3.83 -4.42
C PRO A 99 -1.78 -4.38 -5.63
N PHE A 100 -0.57 -4.88 -5.39
CA PHE A 100 0.30 -5.52 -6.35
C PHE A 100 0.82 -6.85 -5.80
N GLN A 101 1.14 -7.77 -6.70
CA GLN A 101 1.87 -9.00 -6.38
C GLN A 101 3.17 -9.06 -7.18
N CYS A 102 4.25 -9.40 -6.49
CA CYS A 102 5.60 -9.43 -7.03
C CYS A 102 6.22 -10.83 -6.98
N TRP A 103 7.24 -11.02 -7.82
CA TRP A 103 8.29 -12.00 -7.62
C TRP A 103 9.64 -11.30 -7.56
N ILE A 104 10.61 -11.95 -6.92
CA ILE A 104 11.98 -11.47 -6.80
C ILE A 104 12.96 -12.64 -6.87
N SER A 105 14.12 -12.38 -7.46
CA SER A 105 15.26 -13.29 -7.53
C SER A 105 16.52 -12.51 -7.21
N ILE A 106 17.30 -12.99 -6.23
CA ILE A 106 18.49 -12.32 -5.74
C ILE A 106 19.67 -13.26 -5.94
N ARG A 107 20.76 -12.76 -6.50
CA ARG A 107 21.97 -13.54 -6.71
C ARG A 107 22.56 -13.93 -5.36
N LYS A 108 22.88 -15.21 -5.20
CA LYS A 108 23.58 -15.74 -4.02
C LYS A 108 25.06 -15.31 -4.03
N PHE A 109 25.67 -15.23 -2.85
CA PHE A 109 27.09 -14.96 -2.71
C PHE A 109 27.95 -16.08 -3.32
N ALA A 110 27.56 -17.33 -3.12
CA ALA A 110 28.19 -18.49 -3.72
C ALA A 110 27.50 -18.86 -5.05
N GLY A 111 28.29 -19.17 -6.07
CA GLY A 111 27.79 -19.75 -7.31
C GLY A 111 27.52 -21.26 -7.21
N ASN A 112 27.04 -21.85 -8.28
CA ASN A 112 26.89 -23.30 -8.41
C ASN A 112 28.27 -23.97 -8.58
N PRO A 113 28.40 -25.29 -8.29
CA PRO A 113 29.66 -26.02 -8.47
C PRO A 113 30.21 -26.02 -9.91
N ASP A 114 29.35 -25.81 -10.91
CA ASP A 114 29.73 -25.72 -12.32
C ASP A 114 30.28 -24.33 -12.72
N GLY A 115 30.39 -23.41 -11.77
CA GLY A 115 30.87 -22.04 -11.98
C GLY A 115 29.79 -21.07 -12.43
N SER A 116 28.54 -21.51 -12.62
CA SER A 116 27.42 -20.63 -12.95
C SER A 116 26.92 -19.85 -11.72
N GLU A 117 26.19 -18.76 -11.97
CA GLU A 117 25.59 -17.96 -10.90
C GLU A 117 24.41 -18.70 -10.26
N ALA A 118 24.36 -18.73 -8.93
CA ALA A 118 23.22 -19.23 -8.19
C ALA A 118 22.31 -18.08 -7.75
N TRP A 119 21.00 -18.35 -7.70
CA TRP A 119 19.98 -17.35 -7.45
C TRP A 119 18.96 -17.87 -6.44
N THR A 120 18.42 -16.99 -5.61
CA THR A 120 17.19 -17.23 -4.84
C THR A 120 15.97 -17.00 -5.74
N PHE A 121 14.81 -17.45 -5.30
CA PHE A 121 13.55 -17.09 -5.97
C PHE A 121 12.40 -17.10 -4.97
N GLN A 122 11.65 -15.99 -4.91
CA GLN A 122 10.44 -15.86 -4.11
C GLN A 122 9.35 -15.24 -4.98
N ARG A 123 8.10 -15.66 -4.77
CA ARG A 123 6.93 -15.21 -5.54
C ARG A 123 5.71 -15.09 -4.65
N GLY A 124 4.71 -14.34 -5.12
CA GLY A 124 3.49 -14.12 -4.35
C GLY A 124 3.66 -13.06 -3.26
N LEU A 125 4.69 -12.22 -3.38
CA LEU A 125 5.00 -11.16 -2.43
C LEU A 125 4.02 -10.00 -2.63
N SER A 126 3.29 -9.62 -1.59
CA SER A 126 2.29 -8.54 -1.67
C SER A 126 2.94 -7.20 -1.41
N VAL A 127 2.53 -6.17 -2.16
CA VAL A 127 2.91 -4.77 -1.92
C VAL A 127 1.76 -3.86 -2.34
N PHE A 128 1.78 -2.61 -1.92
CA PHE A 128 0.84 -1.58 -2.37
C PHE A 128 1.59 -0.33 -2.84
N ASP A 129 1.03 0.38 -3.81
CA ASP A 129 1.73 1.43 -4.55
C ASP A 129 1.65 2.84 -3.91
N GLN A 130 1.43 2.94 -2.60
CA GLN A 130 1.50 4.21 -1.87
C GLN A 130 2.56 4.12 -0.78
N GLY A 131 3.76 3.69 -1.17
CA GLY A 131 4.91 3.57 -0.29
C GLY A 131 5.08 2.21 0.37
N GLY A 132 4.30 1.21 -0.06
CA GLY A 132 4.39 -0.15 0.45
C GLY A 132 5.77 -0.77 0.22
N ARG A 133 6.19 -1.62 1.15
CA ARG A 133 7.51 -2.24 1.20
C ARG A 133 7.40 -3.75 1.31
N ILE A 134 8.38 -4.46 0.73
CA ILE A 134 8.62 -5.88 0.95
C ILE A 134 10.05 -6.03 1.43
N PHE A 135 10.24 -6.57 2.63
CA PHE A 135 11.55 -7.05 3.08
C PHE A 135 11.78 -8.47 2.58
N VAL A 136 12.95 -8.74 2.03
CA VAL A 136 13.35 -10.06 1.54
C VAL A 136 14.68 -10.42 2.17
N SER A 137 14.64 -11.36 3.12
CA SER A 137 15.84 -11.97 3.70
C SER A 137 16.57 -12.78 2.64
N GLY A 138 17.89 -12.61 2.58
CA GLY A 138 18.78 -13.48 1.83
C GLY A 138 19.25 -14.70 2.64
N ASP A 139 18.82 -14.83 3.90
CA ASP A 139 19.12 -15.93 4.84
C ASP A 139 20.62 -16.24 4.96
N GLY A 140 21.46 -15.21 4.80
CA GLY A 140 22.93 -15.33 4.80
C GLY A 140 23.53 -15.93 3.52
N GLU A 141 22.71 -16.40 2.57
CA GLU A 141 23.15 -16.93 1.28
C GLU A 141 23.15 -15.88 0.16
N ALA A 142 22.36 -14.81 0.32
CA ALA A 142 22.25 -13.67 -0.56
C ALA A 142 22.15 -12.36 0.26
N PRO A 143 22.28 -11.18 -0.35
CA PRO A 143 21.98 -9.91 0.32
C PRO A 143 20.52 -9.83 0.75
N ASP A 144 20.28 -9.23 1.91
CA ASP A 144 18.96 -8.74 2.29
C ASP A 144 18.61 -7.52 1.44
N VAL A 145 17.36 -7.42 1.00
CA VAL A 145 16.88 -6.28 0.19
C VAL A 145 15.49 -5.86 0.62
N THR A 146 15.17 -4.60 0.35
CA THR A 146 13.80 -4.09 0.47
C THR A 146 13.34 -3.52 -0.87
N LEU A 147 12.19 -3.99 -1.33
CA LEU A 147 11.50 -3.41 -2.48
C LEU A 147 10.47 -2.41 -1.97
N ARG A 148 10.44 -1.19 -2.52
CA ARG A 148 9.43 -0.17 -2.20
C ARG A 148 8.70 0.26 -3.46
N MET A 149 7.39 0.43 -3.38
CA MET A 149 6.57 0.84 -4.53
C MET A 149 5.83 2.15 -4.25
N ARG A 150 5.85 3.07 -5.23
CA ARG A 150 5.10 4.34 -5.17
C ARG A 150 4.48 4.66 -6.52
N ASN A 151 3.22 5.05 -6.54
CA ASN A 151 2.57 5.72 -7.65
C ASN A 151 2.65 7.22 -7.40
N VAL A 152 3.78 7.77 -7.82
CA VAL A 152 4.26 9.11 -7.50
C VAL A 152 3.41 10.14 -8.20
N THR A 153 2.87 11.07 -7.43
CA THR A 153 2.40 12.37 -7.91
C THR A 153 3.27 13.43 -7.30
N TRP A 154 3.96 14.15 -8.16
CA TRP A 154 4.96 15.13 -7.79
C TRP A 154 4.37 16.32 -7.05
N ALA A 155 5.24 17.01 -6.32
CA ALA A 155 4.94 18.25 -5.63
C ALA A 155 4.14 19.22 -6.51
N ARG A 156 3.24 19.97 -5.86
CA ARG A 156 2.47 21.04 -6.50
C ARG A 156 3.39 22.00 -7.26
N GLY A 157 3.07 22.23 -8.52
CA GLY A 157 3.87 23.09 -9.40
C GLY A 157 4.98 22.36 -10.15
N SER A 158 5.22 21.08 -9.88
CA SER A 158 6.13 20.25 -10.68
C SER A 158 5.61 20.05 -12.10
N SER A 159 6.52 20.08 -13.07
CA SER A 159 6.24 19.71 -14.47
C SER A 159 6.39 18.21 -14.74
N ASN A 160 6.84 17.45 -13.75
CA ASN A 160 7.04 16.01 -13.89
C ASN A 160 5.71 15.26 -14.03
N ARG A 161 5.73 14.19 -14.82
CA ARG A 161 4.55 13.36 -15.05
C ARG A 161 4.43 12.30 -13.94
N PRO A 162 3.22 12.02 -13.42
CA PRO A 162 3.02 10.94 -12.47
C PRO A 162 3.60 9.62 -12.98
N SER A 163 4.15 8.81 -12.08
CA SER A 163 4.88 7.59 -12.45
C SER A 163 4.70 6.50 -11.41
N LEU A 164 4.51 5.26 -11.86
CA LEU A 164 4.67 4.10 -10.99
C LEU A 164 6.17 3.80 -10.88
N VAL A 165 6.69 3.72 -9.66
CA VAL A 165 8.11 3.59 -9.37
C VAL A 165 8.34 2.38 -8.46
N LEU A 166 9.33 1.58 -8.84
CA LEU A 166 9.80 0.42 -8.10
C LEU A 166 11.23 0.68 -7.65
N TYR A 167 11.41 0.88 -6.34
CA TYR A 167 12.70 1.12 -5.70
C TYR A 167 13.28 -0.18 -5.14
N MET A 168 14.59 -0.32 -5.24
CA MET A 168 15.35 -1.39 -4.60
C MET A 168 16.30 -0.77 -3.58
N HIS A 169 16.19 -1.23 -2.33
CA HIS A 169 17.01 -0.84 -1.20
C HIS A 169 17.81 -2.04 -0.70
N ARG A 170 18.96 -1.75 -0.07
CA ARG A 170 19.81 -2.75 0.57
C ARG A 170 20.02 -2.39 2.02
N ASP A 171 20.95 -1.48 2.29
CA ASP A 171 21.31 -1.09 3.67
C ASP A 171 20.57 0.17 4.16
N ASP A 172 20.25 1.07 3.23
CA ASP A 172 19.58 2.35 3.53
C ASP A 172 18.06 2.25 3.25
N PRO A 173 17.20 2.40 4.27
CA PRO A 173 15.76 2.27 4.09
C PRO A 173 15.13 3.45 3.35
N GLU A 174 15.83 4.58 3.18
CA GLU A 174 15.29 5.77 2.52
C GLU A 174 15.96 6.04 1.18
N ARG A 175 17.28 5.84 1.06
CA ARG A 175 17.98 5.97 -0.21
C ARG A 175 18.03 4.64 -0.94
N ALA A 176 17.25 4.52 -2.01
CA ALA A 176 17.29 3.37 -2.90
C ALA A 176 18.68 3.23 -3.56
N GLU A 177 19.15 2.00 -3.72
CA GLU A 177 20.32 1.68 -4.54
C GLU A 177 20.02 1.95 -6.02
N SER A 178 18.81 1.60 -6.46
CA SER A 178 18.32 1.89 -7.81
C SER A 178 16.81 1.86 -7.85
N TYR A 179 16.23 2.33 -8.96
CA TYR A 179 14.80 2.28 -9.20
C TYR A 179 14.50 2.19 -10.69
N SER A 180 13.29 1.72 -10.98
CA SER A 180 12.69 1.75 -12.31
C SER A 180 11.37 2.49 -12.24
N TRP A 181 10.92 3.08 -13.34
CA TRP A 181 9.61 3.74 -13.41
C TRP A 181 8.91 3.46 -14.73
N THR A 182 7.59 3.55 -14.70
CA THR A 182 6.70 3.35 -15.85
C THR A 182 5.45 4.22 -15.72
N SER A 183 4.51 4.12 -16.67
CA SER A 183 3.24 4.83 -16.59
C SER A 183 2.50 4.47 -15.28
N PRO A 184 1.78 5.43 -14.67
CA PRO A 184 1.12 5.21 -13.37
C PRO A 184 0.08 4.09 -13.44
N ASP A 185 -0.44 3.76 -14.62
CA ASP A 185 -1.45 2.74 -14.91
C ASP A 185 -0.90 1.46 -15.54
N ALA A 186 0.43 1.26 -15.56
CA ALA A 186 1.02 0.09 -16.19
C ALA A 186 0.57 -1.23 -15.54
N ALA A 187 0.30 -2.23 -16.39
CA ALA A 187 -0.04 -3.59 -15.95
C ALA A 187 1.17 -4.38 -15.39
N LEU A 188 2.40 -3.86 -15.58
CA LEU A 188 3.63 -4.50 -15.12
C LEU A 188 4.73 -3.45 -14.91
N ILE A 189 5.51 -3.62 -13.86
CA ILE A 189 6.79 -2.94 -13.65
C ILE A 189 7.85 -3.97 -13.25
N GLY A 190 9.10 -3.76 -13.65
CA GLY A 190 10.20 -4.65 -13.30
C GLY A 190 11.53 -3.92 -13.27
N ILE A 191 12.48 -4.51 -12.54
CA ILE A 191 13.83 -4.01 -12.35
C ILE A 191 14.83 -5.16 -12.48
N ASN A 192 15.98 -4.88 -13.09
CA ASN A 192 17.10 -5.82 -13.21
C ASN A 192 18.42 -5.07 -12.99
N LEU A 193 19.09 -5.35 -11.87
CA LEU A 193 20.39 -4.77 -11.52
C LEU A 193 21.55 -5.75 -11.73
N ARG A 194 21.33 -6.83 -12.49
CA ARG A 194 22.27 -7.96 -12.71
C ARG A 194 22.62 -8.79 -11.48
N TRP A 195 22.29 -8.34 -10.28
CA TRP A 195 22.40 -9.09 -9.03
C TRP A 195 21.06 -9.27 -8.32
N VAL A 196 20.04 -8.49 -8.70
CA VAL A 196 18.65 -8.65 -8.27
C VAL A 196 17.72 -8.39 -9.44
N GLN A 197 16.65 -9.17 -9.50
CA GLN A 197 15.59 -9.06 -10.49
C GLN A 197 14.25 -9.13 -9.77
N ALA A 198 13.34 -8.22 -10.07
CA ALA A 198 11.99 -8.25 -9.55
C ALA A 198 11.00 -7.77 -10.60
N SER A 199 9.76 -8.25 -10.49
CA SER A 199 8.65 -7.69 -11.25
C SER A 199 7.35 -7.81 -10.48
N CYS A 200 6.48 -6.83 -10.67
CA CYS A 200 5.21 -6.68 -9.97
C CYS A 200 4.09 -6.36 -10.95
N ALA A 201 2.91 -6.92 -10.69
CA ALA A 201 1.68 -6.66 -11.43
C ALA A 201 0.52 -6.37 -10.47
N PRO A 202 -0.50 -5.58 -10.87
CA PRO A 202 -1.69 -5.35 -10.06
C PRO A 202 -2.39 -6.66 -9.67
N VAL A 203 -2.98 -6.72 -8.47
CA VAL A 203 -3.83 -7.84 -8.07
C VAL A 203 -5.16 -7.74 -8.82
N GLY A 204 -5.47 -8.74 -9.65
CA GLY A 204 -6.69 -8.78 -10.48
C GLY A 204 -6.44 -9.02 -11.97
N ASP A 205 -5.21 -8.83 -12.45
CA ASP A 205 -4.82 -8.98 -13.86
C ASP A 205 -4.30 -10.40 -14.21
N ARG A 206 -4.92 -11.46 -13.68
CA ARG A 206 -4.64 -12.86 -14.06
C ARG A 206 -5.87 -13.61 -14.51
#